data_AF-K1SDN9-F1
#
_entry.id   AF-K1SDN9-F1
#
_cell.length_a   1.000
_cell.length_b   1.000
_cell.length_c   1.000
_cell.angle_alpha   90.00
_cell.angle_beta   90.00
_cell.angle_gamma   90.00
#
_symmetry.space_group_name_H-M   'P 1'
#
loop_
_entity.id
_entity.type
_entity.pdbx_description
1 polymer ?
#
loop_
_entity_poly.entity_id
_entity_poly.type
_entity_poly.pdbx_seq_one_letter_code
_entity_poly.pdbx_strand_id
1 'polypeptide(L)'
;NFDDDRLAKLKTEDLNTVLSCIYQVYGTDIKYIFLDEIQDVDGWHLFVNRLLRSNLHLVVTGSNAKLLSGELATHLTGRYNEIHLFPFSFYEYCMFHHVDLVGITTKADAERKRAFLDYIADGGFPEMQNMRNKRGYVQSLKEAIVTKDIQRRFNIRNVNALRKIANHLINNVCQEVNYDDLA
;
A
#
# COMPACT_ATOMS: atom_id res chain seq x y z
N ASN A 1 11.99 7.19 -6.86
CA ASN A 1 10.56 6.92 -7.04
C ASN A 1 10.34 6.69 -8.53
N PHE A 2 9.84 5.52 -8.90
CA PHE A 2 9.64 5.07 -10.28
C PHE A 2 8.28 5.49 -10.88
N ASP A 3 7.37 6.04 -10.08
CA ASP A 3 6.11 6.69 -10.52
C ASP A 3 6.35 8.11 -11.09
N ASP A 4 7.61 8.57 -11.13
CA ASP A 4 8.00 9.81 -11.78
C ASP A 4 7.77 9.73 -13.30
N ASP A 5 7.12 10.75 -13.89
CA ASP A 5 6.75 10.77 -15.31
C ASP A 5 7.95 10.63 -16.25
N ARG A 6 9.12 11.11 -15.82
CA ARG A 6 10.40 10.98 -16.56
C ARG A 6 10.91 9.55 -16.60
N LEU A 7 10.49 8.72 -15.63
CA LEU A 7 10.88 7.33 -15.49
C LEU A 7 9.79 6.34 -15.94
N ALA A 8 8.59 6.84 -16.27
CA ALA A 8 7.43 6.01 -16.62
C ALA A 8 7.62 5.06 -17.81
N LYS A 9 8.65 5.27 -18.65
CA LYS A 9 8.97 4.41 -19.80
C LYS A 9 10.20 3.53 -19.60
N LEU A 10 10.76 3.52 -18.38
CA LEU A 10 11.91 2.69 -18.09
C LEU A 10 11.58 1.22 -18.30
N LYS A 11 12.51 0.53 -18.93
CA LYS A 11 12.50 -0.93 -19.05
C LYS A 11 13.56 -1.53 -18.12
N THR A 12 13.53 -2.85 -17.99
CA THR A 12 14.52 -3.59 -17.19
C THR A 12 15.96 -3.30 -17.62
N GLU A 13 16.20 -3.06 -18.92
CA GLU A 13 17.50 -2.75 -19.49
C GLU A 13 18.05 -1.40 -18.98
N ASP A 14 17.17 -0.43 -18.77
CA ASP A 14 17.51 0.92 -18.30
C ASP A 14 17.86 0.95 -16.80
N LEU A 15 17.45 -0.06 -16.02
CA LEU A 15 17.77 -0.14 -14.59
C LEU A 15 19.29 -0.23 -14.34
N ASN A 16 20.06 -0.72 -15.31
CA ASN A 16 21.53 -0.68 -15.23
C ASN A 16 22.06 0.76 -15.30
N THR A 17 21.44 1.60 -16.14
CA THR A 17 21.76 3.02 -16.22
C THR A 17 21.43 3.71 -14.91
N VAL A 18 20.27 3.41 -14.31
CA VAL A 18 19.89 3.92 -12.98
C VAL A 18 20.96 3.54 -11.93
N LEU A 19 21.38 2.28 -11.91
CA LEU A 19 22.42 1.81 -10.99
C LEU A 19 23.77 2.53 -11.22
N SER A 20 24.16 2.72 -12.48
CA SER A 20 25.37 3.47 -12.84
C SER A 20 25.31 4.91 -12.32
N CYS A 21 24.17 5.59 -12.51
CA CYS A 21 23.95 6.94 -11.98
C CYS A 21 24.04 6.97 -10.44
N ILE A 22 23.48 5.98 -9.75
CA ILE A 22 23.60 5.86 -8.29
C ILE A 22 25.08 5.77 -7.88
N TYR A 23 25.87 4.91 -8.54
CA TYR A 23 27.30 4.79 -8.24
C TYR A 23 28.10 6.06 -8.58
N GLN A 24 27.72 6.79 -9.62
CA GLN A 24 28.36 8.07 -9.97
C GLN A 24 28.10 9.15 -8.92
N VAL A 25 26.89 9.21 -8.37
CA VAL A 25 26.50 10.25 -7.40
C VAL A 25 26.98 9.91 -5.99
N TYR A 26 26.86 8.64 -5.58
CA TYR A 26 27.09 8.21 -4.19
C TYR A 26 28.37 7.38 -3.99
N GLY A 27 29.08 7.05 -5.07
CA GLY A 27 30.25 6.16 -5.04
C GLY A 27 29.88 4.68 -5.14
N THR A 28 30.90 3.83 -5.29
CA THR A 28 30.73 2.38 -5.52
C THR A 28 30.60 1.55 -4.24
N ASP A 29 30.89 2.10 -3.06
CA ASP A 29 30.81 1.40 -1.76
C ASP A 29 29.45 1.54 -1.07
N ILE A 30 28.38 1.67 -1.85
CA ILE A 30 27.03 1.73 -1.30
C ILE A 30 26.57 0.33 -0.83
N LYS A 31 25.85 0.29 0.28
CA LYS A 31 25.32 -0.96 0.86
C LYS A 31 23.82 -1.08 0.80
N TYR A 32 23.11 0.06 0.71
CA TYR A 32 21.65 0.12 0.75
C TYR A 32 21.12 0.84 -0.47
N ILE A 33 20.07 0.30 -1.08
CA ILE A 33 19.33 0.95 -2.16
C ILE A 33 17.84 0.89 -1.84
N PHE A 34 17.18 2.04 -1.94
CA PHE A 34 15.75 2.20 -1.76
C PHE A 34 15.10 2.38 -3.13
N LEU A 35 14.23 1.46 -3.52
CA LEU A 35 13.52 1.46 -4.79
C LEU A 35 12.04 1.67 -4.52
N ASP A 36 11.58 2.89 -4.77
CA ASP A 36 10.22 3.30 -4.49
C ASP A 36 9.32 3.15 -5.72
N GLU A 37 8.21 2.42 -5.61
CA GLU A 37 7.25 2.10 -6.70
C GLU A 37 7.86 1.30 -7.87
N ILE A 38 8.84 0.42 -7.60
CA ILE A 38 9.58 -0.33 -8.64
C ILE A 38 8.69 -1.30 -9.45
N GLN A 39 7.52 -1.69 -8.93
CA GLN A 39 6.65 -2.68 -9.57
C GLN A 39 6.11 -2.25 -10.93
N ASP A 40 6.20 -0.97 -11.26
CA ASP A 40 5.79 -0.43 -12.56
C ASP A 40 6.79 -0.76 -13.67
N VAL A 41 8.04 -1.09 -13.33
CA VAL A 41 9.05 -1.56 -14.29
C VAL A 41 8.92 -3.07 -14.47
N ASP A 42 8.51 -3.52 -15.65
CA ASP A 42 8.44 -4.95 -15.93
C ASP A 42 9.81 -5.64 -15.77
N GLY A 43 9.82 -6.87 -15.25
CA GLY A 43 11.06 -7.64 -15.02
C GLY A 43 11.94 -7.13 -13.87
N TRP A 44 11.51 -6.13 -13.09
CA TRP A 44 12.30 -5.55 -11.99
C TRP A 44 12.84 -6.57 -10.97
N HIS A 45 12.10 -7.66 -10.74
CA HIS A 45 12.50 -8.71 -9.81
C HIS A 45 13.82 -9.38 -10.19
N LEU A 46 14.16 -9.48 -11.48
CA LEU A 46 15.45 -10.00 -11.95
C LEU A 46 16.59 -9.05 -11.57
N PHE A 47 16.35 -7.74 -11.72
CA PHE A 47 17.30 -6.70 -11.33
C PHE A 47 17.56 -6.73 -9.82
N VAL A 48 16.51 -6.72 -9.01
CA VAL A 48 16.59 -6.82 -7.53
C VAL A 48 17.32 -8.11 -7.12
N ASN A 49 16.96 -9.25 -7.71
CA ASN A 49 17.62 -10.52 -7.44
C ASN A 49 19.13 -10.52 -7.72
N ARG A 50 19.57 -9.81 -8.75
CA ARG A 50 20.99 -9.69 -9.10
C ARG A 50 21.73 -8.81 -8.08
N LEU A 51 21.12 -7.71 -7.65
CA LEU A 51 21.70 -6.82 -6.65
C LEU A 51 21.81 -7.49 -5.28
N LEU A 52 20.80 -8.25 -4.85
CA LEU A 52 20.87 -9.05 -3.62
C LEU A 52 22.05 -10.03 -3.63
N ARG A 53 22.33 -10.68 -4.77
CA ARG A 53 23.50 -11.58 -4.92
C ARG A 53 24.84 -10.84 -4.90
N SER A 54 24.82 -9.52 -5.10
CA SER A 54 25.99 -8.65 -5.02
C SER A 54 26.19 -8.06 -3.62
N ASN A 55 25.51 -8.62 -2.61
CA ASN A 55 25.57 -8.22 -1.21
C ASN A 55 25.05 -6.79 -0.92
N LEU A 56 24.14 -6.29 -1.76
CA LEU A 56 23.40 -5.05 -1.52
C LEU A 56 22.12 -5.34 -0.72
N HIS A 57 21.81 -4.48 0.24
CA HIS A 57 20.55 -4.47 0.95
C HIS A 57 19.54 -3.62 0.20
N LEU A 58 18.38 -4.20 -0.11
CA LEU A 58 17.35 -3.52 -0.90
C LEU A 58 16.11 -3.32 -0.05
N VAL A 59 15.59 -2.09 -0.07
CA VAL A 59 14.24 -1.79 0.42
C VAL A 59 13.41 -1.43 -0.79
N VAL A 60 12.29 -2.11 -0.94
CA VAL A 60 11.41 -2.00 -2.08
C VAL A 60 10.02 -1.67 -1.56
N THR A 61 9.38 -0.66 -2.12
CA THR A 61 8.00 -0.28 -1.80
C THR A 61 7.14 -0.38 -3.06
N GLY A 62 5.84 -0.47 -2.84
CA GLY A 62 4.84 -0.50 -3.89
C GLY A 62 3.46 -0.29 -3.30
N SER A 63 2.72 0.68 -3.83
CA SER A 63 1.38 1.04 -3.34
C SER A 63 0.28 0.08 -3.76
N ASN A 64 0.57 -0.91 -4.62
CA ASN A 64 -0.40 -1.86 -5.12
C ASN A 64 0.04 -3.33 -4.93
N ALA A 65 -0.93 -4.24 -4.98
CA ALA A 65 -0.71 -5.68 -4.82
C ALA A 65 0.10 -6.33 -5.97
N LYS A 66 0.67 -5.55 -6.91
CA LYS A 66 1.60 -6.08 -7.92
C LYS A 66 2.97 -6.35 -7.29
N LEU A 67 3.37 -5.63 -6.25
CA LEU A 67 4.73 -5.74 -5.69
C LEU A 67 5.12 -7.18 -5.30
N LEU A 68 4.21 -7.91 -4.67
CA LEU A 68 4.45 -9.27 -4.17
C LEU A 68 3.32 -10.20 -4.58
N SER A 69 2.90 -10.13 -5.85
CA SER A 69 2.04 -11.19 -6.40
C SER A 69 2.69 -12.56 -6.20
N GLY A 70 1.90 -13.63 -6.07
CA GLY A 70 2.43 -14.99 -5.82
C GLY A 70 3.52 -15.43 -6.80
N GLU A 71 3.45 -14.97 -8.05
CA GLU A 71 4.49 -15.17 -9.07
C GLU A 71 5.81 -14.45 -8.70
N LEU A 72 5.75 -13.19 -8.27
CA LEU A 72 6.93 -12.39 -7.88
C LEU A 72 7.58 -12.91 -6.59
N ALA A 73 6.77 -13.32 -5.62
CA ALA A 73 7.24 -14.01 -4.42
C ALA A 73 8.04 -15.28 -4.77
N THR A 74 7.56 -16.05 -5.76
CA THR A 74 8.23 -17.26 -6.25
C THR A 74 9.59 -16.91 -6.88
N HIS A 75 9.69 -15.82 -7.64
CA HIS A 75 10.97 -15.37 -8.22
C HIS A 75 12.01 -14.91 -7.19
N LEU A 76 11.58 -14.35 -6.06
CA LEU A 76 12.47 -13.93 -4.98
C LEU A 76 12.90 -15.08 -4.07
N THR A 77 12.33 -16.28 -4.24
CA THR A 77 12.80 -17.54 -3.62
C THR A 77 13.01 -17.44 -2.09
N GLY A 78 12.13 -16.71 -1.40
CA GLY A 78 12.21 -16.50 0.05
C GLY A 78 13.33 -15.55 0.53
N ARG A 79 14.05 -14.89 -0.39
CA ARG A 79 15.09 -13.88 -0.06
C ARG A 79 14.50 -12.49 0.13
N TYR A 80 13.33 -12.41 0.74
CA TYR A 80 12.65 -11.16 1.04
C TYR A 80 11.95 -11.26 2.40
N ASN A 81 11.75 -10.11 3.02
CA ASN A 81 10.90 -9.97 4.19
C ASN A 81 9.79 -8.98 3.82
N GLU A 82 8.54 -9.43 3.88
CA GLU A 82 7.38 -8.63 3.50
C GLU A 82 6.80 -7.93 4.73
N ILE A 83 6.55 -6.63 4.58
CA ILE A 83 5.92 -5.81 5.60
C ILE A 83 4.68 -5.21 4.97
N HIS A 84 3.51 -5.64 5.41
CA HIS A 84 2.25 -5.00 5.06
C HIS A 84 2.03 -3.78 5.94
N LEU A 85 1.90 -2.60 5.32
CA LEU A 85 1.49 -1.39 6.01
C LEU A 85 -0.02 -1.29 6.00
N PHE A 86 -0.62 -1.49 7.18
CA PHE A 86 -2.05 -1.29 7.41
C PHE A 86 -2.32 0.15 7.86
N PRO A 87 -3.59 0.62 7.77
CA PRO A 87 -4.02 1.80 8.51
C PRO A 87 -3.73 1.64 10.00
N PHE A 88 -3.70 2.76 10.74
CA PHE A 88 -3.52 2.73 12.18
C PHE A 88 -4.49 1.76 12.84
N SER A 89 -3.94 0.89 13.68
CA SER A 89 -4.72 0.22 14.72
C SER A 89 -5.34 1.24 15.67
N PHE A 90 -6.35 0.82 16.45
CA PHE A 90 -6.94 1.70 17.46
C PHE A 90 -5.90 2.19 18.49
N TYR A 91 -4.88 1.37 18.78
CA TYR A 91 -3.76 1.77 19.64
C TYR A 91 -2.95 2.92 19.01
N GLU A 92 -2.54 2.78 17.75
CA GLU A 92 -1.80 3.82 17.03
C GLU A 92 -2.64 5.08 16.83
N TYR A 93 -3.94 4.95 16.59
CA TYR A 93 -4.89 6.05 16.55
C TYR A 93 -4.92 6.80 17.89
N CYS A 94 -5.03 6.09 19.02
CA CYS A 94 -4.99 6.70 20.35
C CYS A 94 -3.66 7.43 20.59
N MET A 95 -2.53 6.82 20.19
CA MET A 95 -1.20 7.44 20.28
C MET A 95 -1.11 8.73 19.46
N PHE A 96 -1.64 8.71 18.23
CA PHE A 96 -1.68 9.85 17.32
C PHE A 96 -2.54 11.00 17.88
N HIS A 97 -3.69 10.68 18.48
CA HIS A 97 -4.62 11.66 19.05
C HIS A 97 -4.36 11.99 20.53
N HIS A 98 -3.24 11.50 21.10
CA HIS A 98 -2.83 11.70 22.49
C HIS A 98 -3.88 11.27 23.54
N VAL A 99 -4.60 10.18 23.27
CA VAL A 99 -5.57 9.58 24.18
C VAL A 99 -4.84 8.79 25.28
N ASP A 100 -5.26 8.97 26.54
CA ASP A 100 -4.70 8.22 27.66
C ASP A 100 -5.09 6.73 27.61
N LEU A 101 -4.09 5.87 27.42
CA LEU A 101 -4.25 4.41 27.33
C LEU A 101 -4.11 3.69 28.68
N VAL A 102 -3.54 4.32 29.70
CA VAL A 102 -3.14 3.65 30.96
C VAL A 102 -3.97 4.11 32.15
N GLY A 103 -4.43 5.37 32.14
CA GLY A 103 -5.18 5.94 33.24
C GLY A 103 -6.45 5.18 33.57
N ILE A 104 -6.63 4.88 34.86
CA ILE A 104 -7.77 4.13 35.40
C ILE A 104 -8.93 5.02 35.86
N THR A 105 -8.86 6.33 35.58
CA THR A 105 -9.91 7.27 35.98
C THR A 105 -11.13 7.14 35.08
N THR A 106 -12.32 7.48 35.60
CA THR A 106 -13.56 7.54 34.80
C THR A 106 -13.43 8.50 33.61
N LYS A 107 -12.64 9.57 33.74
CA LYS A 107 -12.37 10.52 32.65
C LYS A 107 -11.58 9.85 31.52
N ALA A 108 -10.52 9.12 31.85
CA ALA A 108 -9.70 8.42 30.86
C ALA A 108 -10.49 7.30 30.16
N ASP A 109 -11.33 6.58 30.91
CA ASP A 109 -12.24 5.57 30.32
C ASP A 109 -13.25 6.18 29.34
N ALA A 110 -13.89 7.29 29.73
CA ALA A 110 -14.82 8.01 28.86
C ALA A 110 -14.14 8.54 27.60
N GLU A 111 -12.91 9.06 27.72
CA GLU A 111 -12.12 9.55 26.59
C GLU A 111 -11.77 8.43 25.60
N ARG A 112 -11.31 7.28 26.09
CA ARG A 112 -11.04 6.10 25.25
C ARG A 112 -12.30 5.61 24.53
N LYS A 113 -13.44 5.55 25.22
CA LYS A 113 -14.71 5.15 24.62
C LYS A 113 -15.15 6.11 23.51
N ARG A 114 -15.00 7.42 23.73
CA ARG A 114 -15.26 8.42 22.69
C ARG A 114 -14.32 8.23 21.49
N ALA A 115 -13.02 8.13 21.73
CA ALA A 115 -12.03 7.90 20.69
C ALA A 115 -12.30 6.61 19.89
N PHE A 116 -12.80 5.57 20.55
CA PHE A 116 -13.17 4.32 19.88
C PHE A 116 -14.37 4.49 18.94
N LEU A 117 -15.39 5.25 19.35
CA LEU A 117 -16.52 5.57 18.48
C LEU A 117 -16.07 6.40 17.27
N ASP A 118 -15.19 7.38 17.49
CA ASP A 118 -14.61 8.19 16.41
C ASP A 118 -13.77 7.33 15.45
N TYR A 119 -12.97 6.39 15.99
CA TYR A 119 -12.19 5.45 15.19
C TYR A 119 -13.06 4.51 14.35
N ILE A 120 -14.18 4.00 14.88
CA ILE A 120 -15.11 3.19 14.09
C ILE A 120 -15.75 4.01 12.96
N ALA A 121 -16.07 5.27 13.22
CA ALA A 121 -16.73 6.14 12.24
C ALA A 121 -15.77 6.62 11.14
N ASP A 122 -14.55 6.99 11.51
CA ASP A 122 -13.59 7.64 10.60
C ASP A 122 -12.50 6.69 10.08
N GLY A 123 -12.26 5.58 10.77
CA GLY A 123 -11.21 4.61 10.46
C GLY A 123 -9.79 5.07 10.83
N GLY A 124 -8.83 4.17 10.60
CA GLY A 124 -7.42 4.36 10.96
C GLY A 124 -6.51 4.93 9.87
N PHE A 125 -7.04 5.36 8.72
CA PHE A 125 -6.16 5.85 7.63
C PHE A 125 -5.41 7.11 8.08
N PRO A 126 -4.06 7.13 8.06
CA PRO A 126 -3.26 8.24 8.59
C PRO A 126 -3.59 9.59 7.95
N GLU A 127 -3.73 9.63 6.63
CA GLU A 127 -4.00 10.86 5.87
C GLU A 127 -5.34 11.49 6.24
N MET A 128 -6.33 10.66 6.62
CA MET A 128 -7.66 11.14 6.97
C MET A 128 -7.74 11.82 8.34
N GLN A 129 -6.78 11.54 9.23
CA GLN A 129 -6.86 11.97 10.63
C GLN A 129 -6.90 13.50 10.77
N ASN A 130 -6.26 14.22 9.85
CA ASN A 130 -6.20 15.68 9.83
C ASN A 130 -7.14 16.34 8.81
N MET A 131 -7.97 15.57 8.10
CA MET A 131 -8.81 16.09 7.03
C MET A 131 -10.20 16.51 7.52
N ARG A 132 -10.70 17.64 7.01
CA ARG A 132 -12.10 18.07 7.20
C ARG A 132 -13.09 17.24 6.38
N ASN A 133 -12.74 16.90 5.14
CA ASN A 133 -13.62 16.14 4.23
C ASN A 133 -13.20 14.67 4.11
N LYS A 134 -13.38 13.90 5.20
CA LYS A 134 -13.03 12.48 5.25
C LYS A 134 -13.81 11.64 4.23
N ARG A 135 -15.12 11.89 4.10
CA ARG A 135 -15.99 11.17 3.13
C ARG A 135 -15.54 11.33 1.68
N GLY A 136 -15.18 12.56 1.28
CA GLY A 136 -14.67 12.83 -0.06
C GLY A 136 -13.38 12.07 -0.33
N TYR A 137 -12.46 12.04 0.63
CA TYR A 137 -11.21 11.28 0.53
C TYR A 137 -11.45 9.79 0.33
N VAL A 138 -12.28 9.15 1.17
CA VAL A 138 -12.61 7.72 1.04
C VAL A 138 -13.24 7.43 -0.33
N GLN A 139 -14.14 8.29 -0.80
CA GLN A 139 -14.78 8.11 -2.09
C GLN A 139 -13.77 8.20 -3.25
N SER A 140 -12.83 9.15 -3.19
CA SER A 140 -11.75 9.27 -4.17
C SER A 140 -10.79 8.08 -4.14
N LEU A 141 -10.42 7.61 -2.94
CA LEU A 141 -9.55 6.44 -2.76
C LEU A 141 -10.21 5.18 -3.33
N LYS A 142 -11.48 4.95 -2.98
CA LYS A 142 -12.27 3.84 -3.52
C LYS A 142 -12.35 3.87 -5.04
N GLU A 143 -12.64 5.03 -5.62
CA GLU A 143 -12.71 5.16 -7.08
C GLU A 143 -11.36 4.91 -7.74
N ALA A 144 -10.27 5.39 -7.14
CA ALA A 144 -8.91 5.11 -7.60
C ALA A 144 -8.61 3.60 -7.59
N ILE A 145 -8.92 2.89 -6.51
CA ILE A 145 -8.72 1.44 -6.41
C ILE A 145 -9.53 0.69 -7.47
N VAL A 146 -10.84 0.97 -7.57
CA VAL A 146 -11.71 0.27 -8.52
C VAL A 146 -11.29 0.51 -9.97
N THR A 147 -10.93 1.74 -10.32
CA THR A 147 -10.63 2.10 -11.72
C THR A 147 -9.17 1.88 -12.11
N LYS A 148 -8.22 2.38 -11.32
CA LYS A 148 -6.78 2.29 -11.63
C LYS A 148 -6.24 0.90 -11.30
N ASP A 149 -6.49 0.41 -10.10
CA ASP A 149 -5.78 -0.77 -9.60
C ASP A 149 -6.44 -2.09 -10.05
N ILE A 150 -7.77 -2.09 -10.22
CA ILE A 150 -8.54 -3.28 -10.60
C ILE A 150 -8.93 -3.21 -12.08
N GLN A 151 -9.75 -2.24 -12.49
CA GLN A 151 -10.31 -2.22 -13.84
C GLN A 151 -9.22 -2.18 -14.92
N ARG A 152 -8.28 -1.23 -14.86
CA ARG A 152 -7.21 -1.12 -15.86
C ARG A 152 -6.29 -2.34 -15.86
N ARG A 153 -5.97 -2.86 -14.67
CA ARG A 153 -5.08 -4.02 -14.50
C ARG A 153 -5.64 -5.31 -15.11
N PHE A 154 -6.92 -5.58 -14.86
CA PHE A 154 -7.58 -6.82 -15.33
C PHE A 154 -8.38 -6.63 -16.63
N ASN A 155 -8.29 -5.44 -17.25
CA ASN A 155 -9.01 -5.07 -18.48
C ASN A 155 -10.52 -5.39 -18.42
N ILE A 156 -11.15 -5.07 -17.28
CA ILE A 156 -12.56 -5.41 -17.02
C ILE A 156 -13.46 -4.54 -17.88
N ARG A 157 -14.30 -5.18 -18.71
CA ARG A 157 -15.24 -4.50 -19.60
C ARG A 157 -16.45 -3.91 -18.87
N ASN A 158 -17.00 -4.63 -17.88
CA ASN A 158 -18.20 -4.21 -17.16
C ASN A 158 -17.86 -3.56 -15.80
N VAL A 159 -17.46 -2.30 -15.85
CA VAL A 159 -17.08 -1.51 -14.66
C VAL A 159 -18.27 -1.30 -13.71
N ASN A 160 -19.49 -1.22 -14.26
CA ASN A 160 -20.68 -0.99 -13.44
C ASN A 160 -20.98 -2.20 -12.54
N ALA A 161 -20.84 -3.42 -13.07
CA ALA A 161 -20.94 -4.62 -12.25
C ALA A 161 -19.86 -4.68 -11.17
N LEU A 162 -18.59 -4.37 -11.53
CA LEU A 162 -17.50 -4.30 -10.57
C LEU A 162 -17.78 -3.29 -9.44
N ARG A 163 -18.26 -2.09 -9.77
CA ARG A 163 -18.63 -1.07 -8.78
C ARG A 163 -19.77 -1.56 -7.87
N LYS A 164 -20.78 -2.25 -8.42
CA LYS A 164 -21.87 -2.82 -7.61
C LYS A 164 -21.35 -3.85 -6.62
N ILE A 165 -20.52 -4.78 -7.07
CA ILE A 165 -19.91 -5.79 -6.21
C ILE A 165 -19.04 -5.13 -5.13
N ALA A 166 -18.16 -4.19 -5.53
CA ALA A 166 -17.32 -3.47 -4.58
C ALA A 166 -18.15 -2.72 -3.52
N ASN A 167 -19.23 -2.05 -3.92
CA ASN A 167 -20.14 -1.38 -2.99
C ASN A 167 -20.81 -2.37 -2.03
N HIS A 168 -21.27 -3.51 -2.55
CA HIS A 168 -21.92 -4.54 -1.73
C HIS A 168 -20.94 -5.12 -0.70
N LEU A 169 -19.71 -5.44 -1.10
CA LEU A 169 -18.68 -5.95 -0.21
C LEU A 169 -18.30 -4.93 0.87
N ILE A 170 -18.18 -3.64 0.52
CA ILE A 170 -17.87 -2.57 1.47
C ILE A 170 -19.01 -2.36 2.48
N ASN A 171 -20.27 -2.52 2.05
CA ASN A 171 -21.43 -2.37 2.94
C ASN A 171 -21.58 -3.56 3.90
N ASN A 172 -21.02 -4.73 3.55
CA ASN A 172 -21.12 -5.97 4.32
C ASN A 172 -19.76 -6.42 4.84
N VAL A 173 -18.87 -5.48 5.20
CA VAL A 173 -17.56 -5.80 5.79
C VAL A 173 -17.76 -6.63 7.06
N CYS A 174 -16.94 -7.68 7.22
CA CYS A 174 -17.02 -8.65 8.32
C CYS A 174 -18.31 -9.50 8.36
N GLN A 175 -19.02 -9.63 7.25
CA GLN A 175 -20.10 -10.60 7.07
C GLN A 175 -19.69 -11.67 6.05
N GLU A 176 -20.29 -12.85 6.15
CA GLU A 176 -20.19 -13.85 5.08
C GLU A 176 -20.89 -13.33 3.82
N VAL A 177 -20.29 -13.57 2.66
CA VAL A 177 -20.82 -13.15 1.37
C VAL A 177 -21.10 -14.38 0.55
N ASN A 178 -22.36 -14.57 0.15
CA ASN A 178 -22.74 -15.59 -0.83
C ASN A 178 -22.64 -15.02 -2.24
N TYR A 179 -22.08 -15.79 -3.17
CA TYR A 179 -22.00 -15.43 -4.58
C TYR A 179 -23.37 -15.24 -5.20
N ASP A 180 -24.37 -16.02 -4.79
CA ASP A 180 -25.73 -15.93 -5.33
C ASP A 180 -26.42 -14.60 -4.96
N ASP A 181 -26.03 -13.97 -3.86
CA ASP A 181 -26.55 -12.67 -3.42
C ASP A 181 -25.92 -11.47 -4.18
N LEU A 182 -24.88 -11.74 -4.98
CA LEU A 182 -24.17 -10.75 -5.80
C LEU A 182 -24.67 -10.69 -7.26
N ALA A 183 -25.50 -11.65 -7.69
CA ALA A 183 -25.96 -11.84 -9.08
C ALA A 183 -27.23 -11.05 -9.43
#